data_AF-A0A3M1ES25-F1
#
_entry.id   AF-A0A3M1ES25-F1
#
_cell.length_a   1.000
_cell.length_b   1.000
_cell.length_c   1.000
_cell.angle_alpha   90.00
_cell.angle_beta   90.00
_cell.angle_gamma   90.00
#
_symmetry.space_group_name_H-M   'P 1'
#
loop_
_entity.id
_entity.type
_entity.pdbx_description
1 polymer ?
#
loop_
_entity_poly.entity_id
_entity_poly.type
_entity_poly.pdbx_seq_one_letter_code
_entity_poly.pdbx_strand_id
1 'polypeptide(L)'
;MSQVKLFLQSNTERAFLALVLLWAIALYMFRATIGWVWPLNSIVCVFPLFLIFTGWLLALIVASLIYPLRQLLRRKFDFRAFFPFLFVVVTVLFEFKLPLPPTKPELVFRRHRQEFMDLTELAVSTYRETRDFQFPQSDLYAYAIIYSCDNLEGDGCHAVMTPDYSHPPEKVIIEYIIDDFYLPLVYVRSDNAVEVYNTCSAGGQVVKRIETHWYVCRRDFN
;
A
#
# COMPACT_ATOMS: atom_id res chain seq x y z
N MET A 1 44.02 5.32 -32.32
CA MET A 1 42.55 5.24 -32.52
C MET A 1 41.75 4.83 -31.27
N SER A 2 42.37 4.24 -30.23
CA SER A 2 41.67 3.80 -29.00
C SER A 2 41.32 4.94 -28.02
N GLN A 3 42.18 5.96 -27.87
CA GLN A 3 41.95 7.03 -26.88
C GLN A 3 40.80 7.99 -27.22
N VAL A 4 40.50 8.21 -28.50
CA VAL A 4 39.40 9.10 -28.93
C VAL A 4 38.02 8.51 -28.57
N LYS A 5 37.86 7.18 -28.58
CA LYS A 5 36.61 6.51 -28.18
C LYS A 5 36.34 6.62 -26.68
N LEU A 6 37.37 6.51 -25.85
CA LEU A 6 37.27 6.67 -24.39
C LEU A 6 36.89 8.11 -24.00
N PHE A 7 37.43 9.10 -24.70
CA PHE A 7 37.12 10.52 -24.43
C PHE A 7 35.68 10.89 -24.82
N LEU A 8 35.20 10.40 -25.98
CA LEU A 8 33.83 10.62 -26.44
C LEU A 8 32.79 9.97 -25.51
N GLN A 9 33.07 8.77 -25.00
CA GLN A 9 32.15 8.06 -24.10
C GLN A 9 32.00 8.77 -22.75
N SER A 10 33.10 9.23 -22.16
CA SER A 10 33.10 10.03 -20.92
C SER A 10 32.28 11.32 -21.06
N ASN A 11 32.42 12.02 -22.18
CA ASN A 11 31.69 13.28 -22.39
C ASN A 11 30.19 13.05 -22.58
N THR A 12 29.78 11.95 -23.22
CA THR A 12 28.36 11.61 -23.37
C THR A 12 27.68 11.26 -22.04
N GLU A 13 28.38 10.55 -21.14
CA GLU A 13 27.85 10.21 -19.81
C GLU A 13 27.69 11.44 -18.93
N ARG A 14 28.68 12.35 -18.95
CA ARG A 14 28.61 13.64 -18.24
C ARG A 14 27.49 14.54 -18.79
N ALA A 15 27.32 14.59 -20.11
CA ALA A 15 26.25 15.35 -20.73
C ALA A 15 24.87 14.81 -20.36
N PHE A 16 24.70 13.47 -20.33
CA PHE A 16 23.45 12.85 -19.92
C PHE A 16 23.12 13.13 -18.45
N LEU A 17 24.11 12.99 -17.55
CA LEU A 17 23.95 13.33 -16.13
C LEU A 17 23.60 14.80 -15.91
N ALA A 18 24.26 15.72 -16.62
CA ALA A 18 23.94 17.15 -16.54
C ALA A 18 22.51 17.44 -17.00
N LEU A 19 22.04 16.76 -18.04
CA LEU A 19 20.69 16.92 -18.57
C LEU A 19 19.62 16.38 -17.60
N VAL A 20 19.88 15.23 -16.96
CA VAL A 20 19.01 14.67 -15.91
C VAL A 20 18.94 15.60 -14.68
N LEU A 21 20.09 16.16 -14.25
CA LEU A 21 20.15 17.11 -13.13
C LEU A 21 19.40 18.41 -13.45
N LEU A 22 19.63 19.00 -14.62
CA LEU A 22 18.92 20.20 -15.08
C LEU A 22 17.41 19.97 -15.13
N TRP A 23 16.99 18.79 -15.60
CA TRP A 23 15.59 18.43 -15.65
C TRP A 23 14.98 18.27 -14.25
N ALA A 24 15.66 17.61 -13.32
CA ALA A 24 15.22 17.48 -11.94
C ALA A 24 15.08 18.85 -11.24
N ILE A 25 16.04 19.76 -11.45
CA ILE A 25 15.98 21.14 -10.95
C ILE A 25 14.78 21.89 -11.57
N ALA A 26 14.57 21.78 -12.88
CA ALA A 26 13.44 22.42 -13.55
C ALA A 26 12.09 21.92 -13.00
N LEU A 27 11.98 20.63 -12.71
CA LEU A 27 10.79 20.01 -12.12
C LEU A 27 10.53 20.50 -10.69
N TYR A 28 11.58 20.59 -9.88
CA TYR A 28 11.51 21.15 -8.53
C TYR A 28 11.05 22.61 -8.55
N MET A 29 11.65 23.43 -9.43
CA MET A 29 11.27 24.83 -9.61
C MET A 29 9.82 24.99 -10.10
N PHE A 30 9.38 24.15 -11.05
CA PHE A 30 8.00 24.13 -11.53
C PHE A 30 6.99 23.76 -10.44
N ARG A 31 7.34 22.82 -9.56
CA ARG A 31 6.50 22.50 -8.39
C ARG A 31 6.48 23.63 -7.37
N ALA A 32 7.62 24.26 -7.10
CA ALA A 32 7.70 25.38 -6.16
C ALA A 32 6.82 26.54 -6.64
N THR A 33 6.78 26.81 -7.96
CA THR A 33 5.94 27.87 -8.52
C THR A 33 4.46 27.50 -8.55
N ILE A 34 4.10 26.25 -8.86
CA ILE A 34 2.70 25.77 -8.81
C ILE A 34 2.16 25.75 -7.38
N GLY A 35 2.97 25.35 -6.40
CA GLY A 35 2.57 25.28 -5.00
C GLY A 35 2.35 26.65 -4.35
N TRP A 36 2.92 27.72 -4.90
CA TRP A 36 2.80 29.08 -4.38
C TRP A 36 1.79 29.97 -5.12
N VAL A 37 1.44 29.67 -6.37
CA VAL A 37 0.63 30.56 -7.22
C VAL A 37 -0.60 29.83 -7.74
N TRP A 38 -1.63 29.71 -6.92
CA TRP A 38 -3.01 29.46 -7.38
C TRP A 38 -3.89 30.62 -6.91
N PRO A 39 -4.40 31.42 -7.86
CA PRO A 39 -5.80 31.20 -8.23
C PRO A 39 -6.03 31.14 -9.75
N LEU A 40 -6.63 30.01 -10.16
CA LEU A 40 -7.66 29.77 -11.20
C LEU A 40 -7.60 30.35 -12.63
N ASN A 41 -6.79 31.35 -12.97
CA ASN A 41 -6.89 32.04 -14.27
C ASN A 41 -5.82 31.67 -15.32
N SER A 42 -5.05 30.61 -15.15
CA SER A 42 -3.96 30.24 -16.11
C SER A 42 -3.96 28.79 -16.57
N ILE A 43 -5.12 28.13 -16.62
CA ILE A 43 -5.24 26.77 -17.20
C ILE A 43 -4.70 26.73 -18.64
N VAL A 44 -4.92 27.79 -19.41
CA VAL A 44 -4.48 27.91 -20.82
C VAL A 44 -2.95 27.95 -20.96
N CYS A 45 -2.22 28.46 -19.98
CA CYS A 45 -0.76 28.51 -20.00
C CYS A 45 -0.12 27.26 -19.36
N VAL A 46 -0.77 26.68 -18.35
CA VAL A 46 -0.25 25.50 -17.63
C VAL A 46 -0.41 24.21 -18.46
N PHE A 47 -1.49 24.07 -19.23
CA PHE A 47 -1.76 22.88 -20.04
C PHE A 47 -0.71 22.60 -21.14
N PRO A 48 -0.28 23.57 -21.98
CA PRO A 48 0.76 23.32 -22.98
C PRO A 48 2.13 23.07 -22.33
N LEU A 49 2.45 23.74 -21.22
CA LEU A 49 3.66 23.43 -20.45
C LEU A 49 3.63 22.00 -19.91
N PHE A 50 2.48 21.54 -19.41
CA PHE A 50 2.30 20.16 -18.94
C PHE A 50 2.42 19.13 -20.09
N LEU A 51 1.86 19.40 -21.27
CA LEU A 51 1.99 18.52 -22.44
C LEU A 51 3.43 18.43 -22.94
N ILE A 52 4.15 19.55 -22.96
CA ILE A 52 5.59 19.55 -23.26
C ILE A 52 6.31 18.74 -22.18
N PHE A 53 6.06 18.99 -20.90
CA PHE A 53 6.76 18.32 -19.81
C PHE A 53 6.53 16.79 -19.81
N THR A 54 5.30 16.35 -20.04
CA THR A 54 4.93 14.93 -20.12
C THR A 54 5.49 14.25 -21.37
N GLY A 55 5.53 14.92 -22.52
CA GLY A 55 6.18 14.42 -23.73
C GLY A 55 7.69 14.25 -23.56
N TRP A 56 8.37 15.22 -22.95
CA TRP A 56 9.80 15.15 -22.64
C TRP A 56 10.11 14.08 -21.57
N LEU A 57 9.25 13.94 -20.56
CA LEU A 57 9.35 12.86 -19.56
C LEU A 57 9.30 11.48 -20.23
N LEU A 58 8.33 11.25 -21.11
CA LEU A 58 8.19 9.99 -21.85
C LEU A 58 9.42 9.72 -22.72
N ALA A 59 9.93 10.72 -23.44
CA ALA A 59 11.13 10.58 -24.24
C ALA A 59 12.37 10.24 -23.39
N LEU A 60 12.51 10.84 -22.20
CA LEU A 60 13.59 10.54 -21.25
C LEU A 60 13.46 9.13 -20.69
N ILE A 61 12.26 8.69 -20.32
CA ILE A 61 12.01 7.32 -19.84
C ILE A 61 12.38 6.31 -20.94
N VAL A 62 11.90 6.52 -22.16
CA VAL A 62 12.19 5.65 -23.31
C VAL A 62 13.69 5.62 -23.62
N ALA A 63 14.36 6.77 -23.64
CA ALA A 63 15.82 6.83 -23.84
C ALA A 63 16.59 6.13 -22.71
N SER A 64 16.14 6.28 -21.47
CA SER A 64 16.73 5.64 -20.29
C SER A 64 16.53 4.13 -20.27
N LEU A 65 15.49 3.59 -20.92
CA LEU A 65 15.24 2.15 -21.08
C LEU A 65 16.03 1.56 -22.25
N ILE A 66 16.12 2.28 -23.37
CA ILE A 66 16.83 1.81 -24.57
C ILE A 66 18.34 1.73 -24.33
N TYR A 67 18.92 2.67 -23.56
CA TYR A 67 20.35 2.70 -23.27
C TYR A 67 20.87 1.43 -22.54
N PRO A 68 20.30 1.00 -21.39
CA PRO A 68 20.70 -0.23 -20.72
C PRO A 68 20.37 -1.46 -21.56
N LEU A 69 19.26 -1.49 -22.30
CA LEU A 69 18.93 -2.59 -23.21
C LEU A 69 20.01 -2.76 -24.30
N ARG A 70 20.48 -1.65 -24.87
CA ARG A 70 21.55 -1.65 -25.88
C ARG A 70 22.90 -2.07 -25.29
N GLN A 71 23.19 -1.69 -24.05
CA GLN A 71 24.37 -2.17 -23.30
C GLN A 71 24.28 -3.69 -23.03
N LEU A 72 23.11 -4.17 -22.62
CA LEU A 72 22.81 -5.60 -22.36
C LEU A 72 23.00 -6.45 -23.62
N LEU A 73 22.45 -5.99 -24.76
CA LEU A 73 22.62 -6.64 -26.07
C LEU A 73 24.08 -6.70 -26.53
N ARG A 74 24.93 -5.76 -26.09
CA ARG A 74 26.36 -5.73 -26.41
C ARG A 74 27.22 -6.58 -25.47
N ARG A 75 26.63 -7.26 -24.47
CA ARG A 75 27.33 -8.06 -23.43
C ARG A 75 28.48 -7.32 -22.72
N LYS A 76 28.48 -5.99 -22.76
CA LYS A 76 29.41 -5.15 -21.98
C LYS A 76 28.62 -4.59 -20.81
N PHE A 77 28.51 -5.39 -19.77
CA PHE A 77 27.76 -4.99 -18.59
C PHE A 77 28.64 -4.07 -17.74
N ASP A 78 28.41 -2.77 -17.82
CA ASP A 78 28.99 -1.80 -16.88
C ASP A 78 27.88 -1.35 -15.92
N PHE A 79 28.03 -1.68 -14.65
CA PHE A 79 27.07 -1.31 -13.60
C PHE A 79 26.92 0.21 -13.48
N ARG A 80 27.97 0.97 -13.84
CA ARG A 80 27.96 2.45 -13.78
C ARG A 80 26.97 3.06 -14.77
N ALA A 81 26.79 2.43 -15.92
CA ALA A 81 25.82 2.85 -16.94
C ALA A 81 24.35 2.67 -16.49
N PHE A 82 24.10 1.92 -15.42
CA PHE A 82 22.76 1.66 -14.90
C PHE A 82 22.29 2.67 -13.83
N PHE A 83 23.20 3.43 -13.23
CA PHE A 83 22.85 4.42 -12.19
C PHE A 83 21.82 5.47 -12.63
N PRO A 84 21.90 6.05 -13.84
CA PRO A 84 20.91 7.04 -14.27
C PRO A 84 19.52 6.42 -14.42
N PHE A 85 19.44 5.16 -14.87
CA PHE A 85 18.19 4.42 -14.98
C PHE A 85 17.62 4.08 -13.60
N LEU A 86 18.46 3.56 -12.69
CA LEU A 86 18.06 3.29 -11.31
C LEU A 86 17.54 4.57 -10.64
N PHE A 87 18.20 5.70 -10.85
CA PHE A 87 17.78 7.00 -10.31
C PHE A 87 16.43 7.45 -10.88
N VAL A 88 16.19 7.32 -12.19
CA VAL A 88 14.90 7.63 -12.80
C VAL A 88 13.80 6.71 -12.25
N VAL A 89 14.06 5.40 -12.16
CA VAL A 89 13.09 4.43 -11.62
C VAL A 89 12.76 4.74 -10.16
N VAL A 90 13.76 5.00 -9.31
CA VAL A 90 13.56 5.36 -7.90
C VAL A 90 12.79 6.67 -7.80
N THR A 91 13.19 7.71 -8.53
CA THR A 91 12.50 9.01 -8.52
C THR A 91 11.04 8.87 -8.96
N VAL A 92 10.76 8.07 -10.00
CA VAL A 92 9.40 7.77 -10.46
C VAL A 92 8.62 6.98 -9.40
N LEU A 93 9.22 5.96 -8.78
CA LEU A 93 8.57 5.19 -7.71
C LEU A 93 8.19 6.05 -6.50
N PHE A 94 9.08 6.95 -6.08
CA PHE A 94 8.84 7.89 -4.99
C PHE A 94 7.80 8.96 -5.36
N GLU A 95 7.89 9.53 -6.57
CA GLU A 95 7.00 10.62 -6.99
C GLU A 95 5.57 10.16 -7.30
N PHE A 96 5.42 9.01 -7.95
CA PHE A 96 4.10 8.49 -8.30
C PHE A 96 3.38 7.80 -7.13
N LYS A 97 4.01 7.74 -5.94
CA LYS A 97 3.53 6.97 -4.78
C LYS A 97 3.02 5.60 -5.24
N LEU A 98 3.78 4.96 -6.13
CA LEU A 98 3.38 3.67 -6.67
C LEU A 98 3.11 2.75 -5.47
N PRO A 99 1.90 2.15 -5.37
CA PRO A 99 1.54 1.38 -4.20
C PRO A 99 2.60 0.31 -4.02
N LEU A 100 3.22 0.30 -2.83
CA LEU A 100 4.15 -0.74 -2.44
C LEU A 100 3.53 -2.11 -2.78
N PRO A 101 4.34 -3.08 -3.25
CA PRO A 101 3.82 -4.40 -3.56
C PRO A 101 3.01 -4.92 -2.36
N PRO A 102 1.83 -5.52 -2.61
CA PRO A 102 0.94 -5.94 -1.54
C PRO A 102 1.66 -6.95 -0.64
N THR A 103 1.45 -6.81 0.67
CA THR A 103 2.05 -7.73 1.64
C THR A 103 1.36 -9.10 1.53
N LYS A 104 2.00 -10.18 2.00
CA LYS A 104 1.39 -11.53 2.02
C LYS A 104 -0.02 -11.53 2.70
N PRO A 105 -0.24 -10.86 3.85
CA PRO A 105 -1.58 -10.69 4.44
C PRO A 105 -2.62 -10.05 3.51
N GLU A 106 -2.18 -9.03 2.76
CA GLU A 106 -3.05 -8.29 1.85
C GLU A 106 -3.42 -9.15 0.63
N LEU A 107 -2.48 -9.97 0.14
CA LEU A 107 -2.74 -10.91 -0.94
C LEU A 107 -3.74 -12.00 -0.53
N VAL A 108 -3.62 -12.55 0.69
CA VAL A 108 -4.57 -13.53 1.22
C VAL A 108 -5.97 -12.92 1.33
N PHE A 109 -6.07 -11.74 1.93
CA PHE A 109 -7.34 -11.02 2.02
C PHE A 109 -7.95 -10.75 0.64
N ARG A 110 -7.17 -10.23 -0.31
CA ARG A 110 -7.68 -9.95 -1.66
C ARG A 110 -8.14 -11.21 -2.38
N ARG A 111 -7.46 -12.34 -2.18
CA ARG A 111 -7.84 -13.63 -2.80
C ARG A 111 -9.18 -14.13 -2.27
N HIS A 112 -9.42 -14.01 -0.97
CA HIS A 112 -10.61 -14.53 -0.29
C HIS A 112 -11.58 -13.44 0.18
N ARG A 113 -11.52 -12.27 -0.46
CA ARG A 113 -12.24 -11.08 -0.02
C ARG A 113 -13.73 -11.33 0.11
N GLN A 114 -14.33 -11.98 -0.88
CA GLN A 114 -15.76 -12.24 -0.89
C GLN A 114 -16.17 -13.17 0.25
N GLU A 115 -15.40 -14.23 0.49
CA GLU A 115 -15.65 -15.19 1.56
C GLU A 115 -15.60 -14.53 2.95
N PHE A 116 -14.60 -13.66 3.20
CA PHE A 116 -14.53 -12.88 4.44
C PHE A 116 -15.75 -11.96 4.61
N MET A 117 -16.23 -11.34 3.54
CA MET A 117 -17.39 -10.44 3.58
C MET A 117 -18.67 -11.22 3.89
N ASP A 118 -18.90 -12.31 3.16
CA ASP A 118 -20.10 -13.14 3.29
C ASP A 118 -20.19 -13.75 4.69
N LEU A 119 -19.07 -14.30 5.21
CA LEU A 119 -19.02 -14.85 6.57
C LEU A 119 -19.25 -13.79 7.63
N THR A 120 -18.72 -12.58 7.42
CA THR A 120 -18.89 -11.48 8.36
C THR A 120 -20.32 -10.96 8.37
N GLU A 121 -20.94 -10.83 7.21
CA GLU A 121 -22.33 -10.40 7.08
C GLU A 121 -23.28 -11.43 7.70
N LEU A 122 -23.05 -12.72 7.43
CA LEU A 122 -23.80 -13.82 8.03
C LEU A 122 -23.65 -13.86 9.55
N ALA A 123 -22.42 -13.71 10.05
CA ALA A 123 -22.14 -13.70 11.48
C ALA A 123 -22.84 -12.53 12.17
N VAL A 124 -22.75 -11.32 11.60
CA VAL A 124 -23.36 -10.12 12.18
C VAL A 124 -24.89 -10.21 12.16
N SER A 125 -25.50 -10.67 11.07
CA SER A 125 -26.97 -10.80 10.97
C SER A 125 -27.48 -11.87 11.95
N THR A 126 -26.88 -13.06 11.93
CA THR A 126 -27.28 -14.18 12.79
C THR A 126 -27.05 -13.85 14.26
N TYR A 127 -25.93 -13.23 14.60
CA TYR A 127 -25.62 -12.84 15.98
C TYR A 127 -26.57 -11.75 16.50
N ARG A 128 -27.02 -10.82 15.64
CA ARG A 128 -28.04 -9.82 16.00
C ARG A 128 -29.41 -10.44 16.28
N GLU A 129 -29.77 -11.49 15.56
CA GLU A 129 -31.06 -12.16 15.68
C GLU A 129 -31.11 -13.18 16.82
N THR A 130 -30.08 -14.02 16.92
CA THR A 130 -30.11 -15.24 17.75
C THR A 130 -29.14 -15.22 18.93
N ARG A 131 -28.15 -14.30 18.92
CA ARG A 131 -27.03 -14.23 19.89
C ARG A 131 -26.15 -15.49 19.95
N ASP A 132 -26.38 -16.45 19.06
CA ASP A 132 -25.63 -17.69 18.98
C ASP A 132 -25.19 -17.89 17.54
N PHE A 133 -23.89 -17.76 17.29
CA PHE A 133 -23.35 -17.97 15.96
C PHE A 133 -22.06 -18.78 16.07
N GLN A 134 -22.08 -19.94 15.43
CA GLN A 134 -20.90 -20.75 15.23
C GLN A 134 -20.39 -20.56 13.81
N PHE A 135 -19.13 -20.15 13.69
CA PHE A 135 -18.48 -20.04 12.40
C PHE A 135 -18.39 -21.42 11.72
N PRO A 136 -18.71 -21.52 10.42
CA PRO A 136 -18.57 -22.78 9.69
C PRO A 136 -17.08 -23.16 9.58
N GLN A 137 -16.76 -24.46 9.51
CA GLN A 137 -15.38 -24.85 9.23
C GLN A 137 -14.95 -24.35 7.84
N SER A 138 -13.78 -23.73 7.74
CA SER A 138 -13.18 -23.27 6.49
C SER A 138 -11.67 -23.44 6.54
N ASP A 139 -11.06 -23.76 5.40
CA ASP A 139 -9.60 -23.80 5.24
C ASP A 139 -8.97 -22.39 5.29
N LEU A 140 -9.80 -21.33 5.25
CA LEU A 140 -9.38 -19.93 5.26
C LEU A 140 -8.75 -19.49 6.60
N TYR A 141 -9.27 -20.03 7.71
CA TYR A 141 -8.88 -19.68 9.06
C TYR A 141 -8.84 -20.93 9.93
N ALA A 142 -7.90 -20.96 10.85
CA ALA A 142 -7.86 -22.00 11.86
C ALA A 142 -8.96 -21.80 12.91
N TYR A 143 -9.24 -20.54 13.24
CA TYR A 143 -10.28 -20.18 14.20
C TYR A 143 -10.85 -18.78 13.92
N ALA A 144 -12.14 -18.60 14.22
CA ALA A 144 -12.85 -17.33 14.11
C ALA A 144 -13.63 -17.05 15.39
N ILE A 145 -13.60 -15.81 15.85
CA ILE A 145 -14.20 -15.39 17.13
C ILE A 145 -15.01 -14.10 16.90
N ILE A 146 -16.18 -14.02 17.53
CA ILE A 146 -17.04 -12.84 17.56
C ILE A 146 -16.99 -12.19 18.95
N TYR A 147 -16.81 -10.87 18.98
CA TYR A 147 -16.76 -10.05 20.18
C TYR A 147 -17.91 -9.04 20.15
N SER A 148 -18.53 -8.85 21.31
CA SER A 148 -19.47 -7.76 21.58
C SER A 148 -18.71 -6.66 22.32
N CYS A 149 -18.88 -5.42 21.88
CA CYS A 149 -18.33 -4.25 22.56
C CYS A 149 -19.49 -3.36 22.98
N ASP A 150 -19.83 -3.40 24.27
CA ASP A 150 -20.88 -2.57 24.86
C ASP A 150 -20.23 -1.40 25.63
N ASN A 151 -20.67 -0.17 25.35
CA ASN A 151 -20.30 1.10 26.02
C ASN A 151 -18.80 1.29 26.38
N LEU A 152 -18.07 1.91 25.44
CA LEU A 152 -16.63 2.21 25.42
C LEU A 152 -16.14 3.27 26.43
N GLU A 153 -16.71 3.39 27.63
CA GLU A 153 -16.19 4.31 28.65
C GLU A 153 -15.16 3.70 29.62
N GLY A 154 -14.83 2.41 29.51
CA GLY A 154 -13.73 1.87 30.31
C GLY A 154 -13.50 0.36 30.28
N ASP A 155 -14.49 -0.44 29.89
CA ASP A 155 -14.34 -1.90 29.87
C ASP A 155 -14.22 -2.41 28.43
N GLY A 156 -13.23 -3.29 28.23
CA GLY A 156 -12.83 -3.81 26.93
C GLY A 156 -13.92 -4.63 26.24
N CYS A 157 -13.66 -5.01 24.99
CA CYS A 157 -14.56 -5.93 24.28
C CYS A 157 -14.47 -7.34 24.88
N HIS A 158 -15.62 -7.95 25.12
CA HIS A 158 -15.69 -9.29 25.68
C HIS A 158 -15.95 -10.32 24.58
N ALA A 159 -15.19 -11.41 24.61
CA ALA A 159 -15.48 -12.57 23.77
C ALA A 159 -16.84 -13.11 24.18
N VAL A 160 -17.76 -13.21 23.22
CA VAL A 160 -19.11 -13.66 23.54
C VAL A 160 -19.08 -15.18 23.55
N MET A 161 -18.85 -15.75 24.73
CA MET A 161 -19.00 -17.19 24.96
C MET A 161 -20.43 -17.57 25.38
N THR A 162 -21.22 -16.59 25.83
CA THR A 162 -22.61 -16.79 26.28
C THR A 162 -23.51 -15.66 25.78
N PRO A 163 -24.70 -15.97 25.27
CA PRO A 163 -25.64 -14.95 24.78
C PRO A 163 -26.14 -14.09 25.94
N ASP A 164 -25.76 -12.81 25.96
CA ASP A 164 -26.43 -11.81 26.79
C ASP A 164 -27.66 -11.27 26.03
N TYR A 165 -28.84 -11.58 26.55
CA TYR A 165 -30.13 -11.19 25.96
C TYR A 165 -30.58 -9.80 26.41
N SER A 166 -29.89 -9.18 27.36
CA SER A 166 -30.36 -7.95 27.99
C SER A 166 -30.09 -6.71 27.13
N HIS A 167 -29.01 -6.70 26.35
CA HIS A 167 -28.59 -5.53 25.58
C HIS A 167 -28.13 -5.98 24.19
N PRO A 168 -28.69 -5.43 23.10
CA PRO A 168 -28.12 -5.70 21.79
C PRO A 168 -26.75 -5.01 21.65
N PRO A 169 -25.70 -5.75 21.24
CA PRO A 169 -24.42 -5.20 20.85
C PRO A 169 -24.64 -4.09 19.85
N GLU A 170 -24.23 -2.89 20.22
CA GLU A 170 -24.19 -1.79 19.28
C GLU A 170 -23.08 -2.04 18.25
N LYS A 171 -22.02 -2.77 18.65
CA LYS A 171 -20.80 -3.01 17.88
C LYS A 171 -20.33 -4.45 17.99
N VAL A 172 -20.03 -5.05 16.84
CA VAL A 172 -19.58 -6.43 16.70
C VAL A 172 -18.23 -6.45 16.01
N ILE A 173 -17.28 -7.16 16.61
CA ILE A 173 -15.95 -7.36 16.04
C ILE A 173 -15.77 -8.84 15.76
N ILE A 174 -15.30 -9.14 14.56
CA ILE A 174 -14.96 -10.52 14.17
C ILE A 174 -13.45 -10.57 13.99
N GLU A 175 -12.85 -11.60 14.55
CA GLU A 175 -11.46 -11.94 14.40
C GLU A 175 -11.34 -13.25 13.63
N TYR A 176 -10.69 -13.23 12.47
CA TYR A 176 -10.29 -14.45 11.76
C TYR A 176 -8.82 -14.69 11.97
N ILE A 177 -8.44 -15.91 12.35
CA ILE A 177 -7.07 -16.23 12.69
C ILE A 177 -6.54 -17.34 11.80
N ILE A 178 -5.42 -17.01 11.13
CA ILE A 178 -4.83 -17.82 10.05
C ILE A 178 -3.47 -18.36 10.50
N ASP A 179 -3.35 -19.69 10.59
CA ASP A 179 -2.14 -20.39 11.07
C ASP A 179 -1.00 -20.45 10.03
N ASP A 180 -1.26 -20.09 8.78
CA ASP A 180 -0.28 -20.08 7.66
C ASP A 180 0.77 -18.95 7.74
N PHE A 181 0.76 -18.19 8.84
CA PHE A 181 1.67 -17.09 9.09
C PHE A 181 2.48 -17.35 10.35
N TYR A 182 3.72 -16.85 10.36
CA TYR A 182 4.61 -16.96 11.52
C TYR A 182 4.01 -16.37 12.80
N LEU A 183 2.98 -15.53 12.68
CA LEU A 183 2.17 -14.97 13.78
C LEU A 183 0.69 -14.98 13.34
N PRO A 184 -0.27 -15.26 14.24
CA PRO A 184 -1.68 -15.27 13.92
C PRO A 184 -2.11 -13.88 13.46
N LEU A 185 -2.58 -13.78 12.22
CA LEU A 185 -3.12 -12.54 11.68
C LEU A 185 -4.58 -12.46 12.00
N VAL A 186 -4.98 -11.33 12.59
CA VAL A 186 -6.38 -11.07 12.94
C VAL A 186 -6.95 -10.08 11.95
N TYR A 187 -7.97 -10.50 11.21
CA TYR A 187 -8.77 -9.60 10.38
C TYR A 187 -9.91 -9.04 11.21
N VAL A 188 -9.89 -7.73 11.46
CA VAL A 188 -10.91 -7.03 12.25
C VAL A 188 -11.74 -6.16 11.32
N ARG A 189 -13.07 -6.33 11.38
CA ARG A 189 -14.02 -5.37 10.80
C ARG A 189 -14.50 -4.39 11.88
N SER A 190 -14.20 -3.10 11.73
CA SER A 190 -14.78 -2.04 12.58
C SER A 190 -14.89 -0.71 11.82
N ASP A 191 -15.91 0.08 12.17
CA ASP A 191 -16.13 1.44 11.65
C ASP A 191 -15.27 2.48 12.37
N ASN A 192 -14.58 2.10 13.45
CA ASN A 192 -13.79 2.98 14.30
C ASN A 192 -12.38 2.40 14.52
N ALA A 193 -11.35 3.12 14.04
CA ALA A 193 -9.96 2.69 14.16
C ALA A 193 -9.47 2.55 15.62
N VAL A 194 -10.09 3.26 16.57
CA VAL A 194 -9.74 3.18 17.99
C VAL A 194 -10.20 1.84 18.58
N GLU A 195 -11.32 1.32 18.12
CA GLU A 195 -11.85 0.03 18.59
C GLU A 195 -10.96 -1.14 18.18
N VAL A 196 -10.40 -1.06 16.97
CA VAL A 196 -9.44 -2.06 16.47
C VAL A 196 -8.23 -2.16 17.39
N TYR A 197 -7.73 -1.02 17.89
CA TYR A 197 -6.57 -1.00 18.78
C TYR A 197 -6.83 -1.75 20.10
N ASN A 198 -8.06 -1.65 20.63
CA ASN A 198 -8.44 -2.31 21.87
C ASN A 198 -8.83 -3.78 21.68
N THR A 199 -9.09 -4.20 20.44
CA THR A 199 -9.63 -5.53 20.13
C THR A 199 -8.68 -6.49 19.46
N CYS A 200 -7.56 -6.04 18.89
CA CYS A 200 -6.50 -6.94 18.45
C CYS A 200 -6.15 -7.90 19.61
N SER A 201 -6.69 -9.12 19.59
CA SER A 201 -6.85 -9.97 20.76
C SER A 201 -5.58 -10.03 21.61
N ALA A 202 -5.72 -9.61 22.87
CA ALA A 202 -4.68 -9.63 23.90
C ALA A 202 -3.49 -8.66 23.70
N GLY A 203 -3.74 -7.45 23.19
CA GLY A 203 -2.70 -6.39 23.13
C GLY A 203 -1.88 -6.41 21.85
N GLY A 204 -2.41 -7.02 20.79
CA GLY A 204 -1.80 -7.00 19.47
C GLY A 204 -1.74 -5.60 18.86
N GLN A 205 -0.77 -5.37 17.97
CA GLN A 205 -0.61 -4.09 17.29
C GLN A 205 -1.26 -4.10 15.91
N VAL A 206 -1.98 -3.02 15.58
CA VAL A 206 -2.48 -2.79 14.22
C VAL A 206 -1.28 -2.64 13.29
N VAL A 207 -1.13 -3.58 12.35
CA VAL A 207 -0.04 -3.56 11.37
C VAL A 207 -0.39 -2.66 10.20
N LYS A 208 -1.60 -2.84 9.68
CA LYS A 208 -2.04 -2.16 8.46
C LYS A 208 -3.57 -2.19 8.34
N ARG A 209 -4.15 -1.11 7.80
CA ARG A 209 -5.50 -1.10 7.27
C ARG A 209 -5.46 -1.55 5.80
N ILE A 210 -6.15 -2.64 5.47
CA ILE A 210 -6.19 -3.17 4.10
C ILE A 210 -7.26 -2.46 3.27
N GLU A 211 -8.47 -2.35 3.83
CA GLU A 211 -9.63 -1.73 3.17
C GLU A 211 -10.40 -0.85 4.16
N THR A 212 -11.41 -0.14 3.66
CA THR A 212 -12.37 0.54 4.52
C THR A 212 -12.99 -0.52 5.44
N HIS A 213 -12.87 -0.30 6.75
CA HIS A 213 -13.32 -1.21 7.82
C HIS A 213 -12.46 -2.44 8.08
N TRP A 214 -11.47 -2.78 7.24
CA TRP A 214 -10.67 -4.00 7.41
C TRP A 214 -9.25 -3.72 7.85
N TYR A 215 -8.89 -4.31 8.99
CA TYR A 215 -7.60 -4.13 9.64
C TYR A 215 -6.92 -5.47 9.84
N VAL A 216 -5.59 -5.47 9.76
CA VAL A 216 -4.76 -6.61 10.14
C VAL A 216 -4.02 -6.27 11.41
N CYS A 217 -4.25 -7.07 12.44
CA CYS A 217 -3.44 -7.05 13.64
C CYS A 217 -2.41 -8.16 13.62
N ARG A 218 -1.29 -7.91 14.27
CA ARG A 218 -0.34 -8.95 14.69
C ARG A 218 -0.66 -9.31 16.12
N ARG A 219 -0.97 -10.58 16.37
CA ARG A 219 -1.17 -11.11 17.72
C ARG A 219 0.17 -11.49 18.33
N ASP A 220 0.40 -11.10 19.59
CA ASP A 220 1.54 -11.55 20.38
C ASP A 220 1.23 -12.94 20.97
N PHE A 221 2.19 -13.88 20.91
CA PHE A 221 2.04 -15.27 21.37
C PHE A 221 2.13 -15.43 22.91
N ASN A 222 1.60 -14.49 23.69
CA ASN A 222 1.61 -14.62 25.16
C ASN A 222 0.42 -15.43 25.67
#